data_AF-A0A519F9D9-F1
#
_entry.id   AF-A0A519F9D9-F1
#
_cell.length_a   1.000
_cell.length_b   1.000
_cell.length_c   1.000
_cell.angle_alpha   90.00
_cell.angle_beta   90.00
_cell.angle_gamma   90.00
#
_symmetry.space_group_name_H-M   'P 1'
#
loop_
_entity.id
_entity.type
_entity.pdbx_description
1 polymer ?
#
loop_
_entity_poly.entity_id
_entity_poly.type
_entity_poly.pdbx_seq_one_letter_code
_entity_poly.pdbx_strand_id
1 'polypeptide(L)'
;GRRPSPRLLDRLTAGFMLVVCWLVATLNPSILGMIETLGGPVIAALLFLMPMYAVRKVPAMRRYAGKLSNVFVVVIGLISISALVYSLLQ
;
A
#
# COMPACT_ATOMS: atom_id res chain seq x y z
N GLY A 1 -23.55 -34.89 13.34
CA GLY A 1 -23.17 -33.51 13.73
C GLY A 1 -23.32 -32.59 12.54
N ARG A 2 -24.10 -31.51 12.65
CA ARG A 2 -24.30 -30.52 11.57
C ARG A 2 -22.98 -29.79 11.33
N ARG A 3 -22.30 -30.08 10.22
CA ARG A 3 -21.15 -29.28 9.74
C ARG A 3 -21.72 -27.96 9.21
N PRO A 4 -21.43 -26.80 9.82
CA PRO A 4 -21.92 -25.52 9.32
C PRO A 4 -21.44 -25.31 7.87
N SER A 5 -22.28 -24.74 7.02
CA SER A 5 -21.98 -24.56 5.60
C SER A 5 -20.70 -23.71 5.43
N PRO A 6 -19.74 -24.10 4.57
CA PRO A 6 -18.45 -23.40 4.42
C PRO A 6 -18.61 -21.89 4.18
N ARG A 7 -19.56 -21.50 3.32
CA ARG A 7 -19.82 -20.09 2.98
C ARG A 7 -20.31 -19.25 4.15
N LEU A 8 -21.03 -19.85 5.10
CA LEU A 8 -21.48 -19.16 6.31
C LEU A 8 -20.30 -18.95 7.28
N LEU A 9 -19.44 -19.96 7.41
CA LEU A 9 -18.23 -19.87 8.21
C LEU A 9 -17.29 -18.79 7.66
N ASP A 10 -17.06 -18.77 6.35
CA ASP A 10 -16.19 -17.77 5.70
C ASP A 10 -16.71 -16.33 5.87
N ARG A 11 -18.02 -16.12 5.73
CA ARG A 11 -18.60 -14.78 5.97
C ARG A 11 -18.54 -14.38 7.43
N LEU A 12 -18.74 -15.33 8.35
CA LEU A 12 -18.72 -15.06 9.78
C LEU A 12 -17.29 -14.78 10.25
N THR A 13 -16.28 -15.52 9.76
CA THR A 13 -14.87 -15.24 10.04
C THR A 13 -14.42 -13.93 9.42
N ALA A 14 -14.82 -13.61 8.19
CA ALA A 14 -14.51 -12.31 7.57
C ALA A 14 -15.13 -11.13 8.34
N GLY A 15 -16.41 -11.26 8.73
CA GLY A 15 -17.09 -10.25 9.54
C GLY A 15 -16.44 -10.11 10.93
N PHE A 16 -16.09 -11.22 11.56
CA PHE A 16 -15.41 -11.23 12.85
C PHE A 16 -14.02 -10.57 12.76
N MET A 17 -13.22 -10.94 11.76
CA MET A 17 -11.92 -10.29 11.51
C MET A 17 -12.06 -8.78 11.33
N LEU A 18 -13.04 -8.33 10.55
CA LEU A 18 -13.26 -6.90 10.31
C LEU A 18 -13.54 -6.16 11.63
N VAL A 19 -14.46 -6.68 12.45
CA VAL A 19 -14.84 -6.06 13.73
C VAL A 19 -13.66 -6.04 14.70
N VAL A 20 -12.94 -7.16 14.83
CA VAL A 20 -11.79 -7.26 15.74
C VAL A 20 -10.65 -6.34 15.29
N CYS A 21 -10.28 -6.35 14.01
CA CYS A 21 -9.24 -5.48 13.49
C CYS A 21 -9.59 -4.00 13.66
N TRP A 22 -10.84 -3.61 13.41
CA TRP A 22 -11.29 -2.23 13.60
C TRP A 22 -11.24 -1.80 15.07
N LEU A 23 -11.71 -2.66 15.99
CA LEU A 23 -11.68 -2.39 17.42
C LEU A 23 -10.23 -2.25 17.92
N VAL A 24 -9.37 -3.21 17.56
CA VAL A 24 -7.96 -3.23 17.98
C VAL A 24 -7.20 -2.02 17.42
N ALA A 25 -7.44 -1.64 16.17
CA ALA A 25 -6.82 -0.46 15.56
C ALA A 25 -7.25 0.85 16.24
N THR A 26 -8.50 0.93 16.72
CA THR A 26 -9.02 2.11 17.41
C THR A 26 -8.47 2.23 18.84
N LEU A 27 -8.35 1.09 19.55
CA LEU A 27 -7.88 1.07 20.94
C LEU A 27 -6.36 1.17 21.07
N ASN A 28 -5.61 0.64 20.11
CA ASN A 28 -4.15 0.66 20.11
C ASN A 28 -3.62 1.35 18.84
N PRO A 29 -3.32 2.67 18.90
CA PRO A 29 -2.81 3.41 17.76
C PRO A 29 -1.43 2.92 17.29
N SER A 30 -0.73 2.12 18.10
CA SER A 30 0.54 1.48 17.72
C SER A 30 0.41 0.53 16.51
N ILE A 31 -0.75 -0.13 16.34
CA ILE A 31 -0.99 -1.00 15.17
C ILE A 31 -1.21 -0.16 13.92
N LEU A 32 -1.91 0.98 14.03
CA LEU A 32 -2.04 1.92 12.94
C LEU A 32 -0.68 2.48 12.53
N GLY A 33 0.15 2.86 13.51
CA GLY A 33 1.53 3.27 13.28
C GLY A 33 2.35 2.18 12.61
N MET A 34 2.23 0.90 13.02
CA MET A 34 2.91 -0.22 12.38
C MET A 34 2.44 -0.48 10.93
N ILE A 35 1.15 -0.26 10.64
CA ILE A 35 0.62 -0.32 9.27
C ILE A 35 1.18 0.84 8.45
N GLU A 36 1.29 2.03 9.02
CA GLU A 36 1.89 3.18 8.36
C GLU A 36 3.40 2.96 8.11
N THR A 37 4.10 2.31 9.04
CA THR A 37 5.52 2.01 8.91
C THR A 37 5.82 0.98 7.83
N LEU A 38 5.02 -0.07 7.72
CA LEU A 38 5.22 -1.08 6.69
C LEU A 38 4.53 -0.73 5.37
N GLY A 39 3.33 -0.17 5.46
CA GLY A 39 2.47 0.16 4.32
C GLY A 39 2.88 1.47 3.63
N GLY A 40 3.34 2.48 4.37
CA GLY A 40 3.71 3.79 3.82
C GLY A 40 4.77 3.70 2.71
N PRO A 41 5.94 3.08 2.96
CA PRO A 41 6.98 2.94 1.95
C PRO A 41 6.53 2.10 0.75
N VAL A 42 5.78 1.02 1.00
CA VAL A 42 5.28 0.12 -0.05
C VAL A 42 4.27 0.83 -0.94
N ILE A 43 3.28 1.52 -0.36
CA ILE A 43 2.27 2.28 -1.09
C ILE A 43 2.90 3.43 -1.86
N ALA A 44 3.85 4.16 -1.26
CA ALA A 44 4.57 5.22 -1.96
C ALA A 44 5.39 4.69 -3.16
N ALA A 45 6.07 3.57 -2.99
CA ALA A 45 6.77 2.92 -4.10
C ALA A 45 5.79 2.47 -5.21
N LEU A 46 4.63 1.93 -4.84
CA LEU A 46 3.59 1.55 -5.80
C LEU A 46 3.01 2.77 -6.52
N LEU A 47 2.76 3.88 -5.83
CA LEU A 47 2.14 5.06 -6.46
C LEU A 47 3.12 5.87 -7.30
N PHE A 48 4.37 6.02 -6.87
CA PHE A 48 5.35 6.87 -7.55
C PHE A 48 6.29 6.09 -8.47
N LEU A 49 6.75 4.90 -8.06
CA LEU A 49 7.76 4.15 -8.80
C LEU A 49 7.15 3.19 -9.83
N MET A 50 6.01 2.55 -9.52
CA MET A 50 5.32 1.64 -10.45
C MET A 50 4.93 2.30 -11.78
N PRO A 51 4.26 3.48 -11.83
CA PRO A 51 3.90 4.09 -13.12
C PRO A 51 5.14 4.44 -13.94
N MET A 52 6.19 4.90 -13.28
CA MET A 52 7.45 5.26 -13.90
C MET A 52 8.20 4.04 -14.45
N TYR A 53 8.15 2.92 -13.74
CA TYR A 53 8.65 1.63 -14.22
C TYR A 53 7.82 1.10 -15.39
N ALA A 54 6.49 1.19 -15.33
CA ALA A 54 5.57 0.74 -16.38
C ALA A 54 5.79 1.49 -17.69
N VAL A 55 6.00 2.81 -17.66
CA VAL A 55 6.29 3.62 -18.86
C VAL A 55 7.60 3.19 -19.55
N ARG A 56 8.60 2.71 -18.79
CA ARG A 56 9.86 2.19 -19.35
C ARG A 56 9.74 0.76 -19.89
N LYS A 57 8.94 -0.09 -19.25
CA LYS A 57 8.86 -1.53 -19.58
C LYS A 57 7.78 -1.87 -20.60
N VAL A 58 6.67 -1.13 -20.65
CA VAL A 58 5.54 -1.41 -21.54
C VAL A 58 5.71 -0.68 -22.87
N PRO A 59 5.86 -1.39 -24.01
CA PRO A 59 6.12 -0.76 -25.31
C PRO A 59 4.99 0.19 -25.76
N ALA A 60 3.74 -0.11 -25.39
CA ALA A 60 2.59 0.76 -25.66
C ALA A 60 2.64 2.11 -24.91
N MET A 61 3.38 2.20 -23.79
CA MET A 61 3.54 3.43 -23.01
C MET A 61 4.82 4.20 -23.36
N ARG A 62 5.69 3.67 -24.23
CA ARG A 62 6.91 4.36 -24.67
C ARG A 62 6.66 5.68 -25.39
N ARG A 63 5.45 5.89 -25.95
CA ARG A 63 4.99 7.20 -26.46
C ARG A 63 4.94 8.31 -25.40
N TYR A 64 4.90 7.93 -24.11
CA TYR A 64 4.98 8.84 -22.96
C TYR A 64 6.37 8.81 -22.30
N ALA A 65 7.28 7.94 -22.75
CA ALA A 65 8.65 7.89 -22.27
C ALA A 65 9.43 9.11 -22.79
N GLY A 66 10.22 9.74 -21.91
CA GLY A 66 11.09 10.87 -22.27
C GLY A 66 10.54 12.27 -21.97
N LYS A 67 9.31 12.41 -21.48
CA LYS A 67 8.80 13.72 -21.01
C LYS A 67 9.54 14.15 -19.74
N LEU A 68 9.90 15.43 -19.62
CA LEU A 68 10.47 16.02 -18.39
C LEU A 68 9.62 15.73 -17.14
N SER A 69 8.29 15.64 -17.31
CA SER A 69 7.34 15.24 -16.27
C SER A 69 7.67 13.88 -15.63
N ASN A 70 8.19 12.92 -16.40
CA ASN A 70 8.59 11.61 -15.88
C ASN A 70 9.76 11.73 -14.89
N VAL A 71 10.74 12.58 -15.21
CA VAL A 71 11.89 12.82 -14.34
C VAL A 71 11.43 13.52 -13.06
N PHE A 72 10.55 14.52 -13.18
CA PHE A 72 9.95 15.21 -12.04
C PHE A 72 9.21 14.24 -11.10
N VAL A 73 8.37 13.36 -11.63
CA VAL A 73 7.62 12.37 -10.83
C VAL A 73 8.56 11.39 -10.12
N VAL A 74 9.63 10.93 -10.79
CA VAL A 74 10.63 10.05 -10.15
C VAL A 74 11.35 10.77 -9.02
N VAL A 75 11.77 12.02 -9.21
CA VAL A 75 12.49 12.80 -8.20
C VAL A 75 11.60 13.09 -6.98
N ILE A 76 10.38 13.57 -7.19
CA ILE A 76 9.42 13.78 -6.10
C ILE A 76 9.10 12.46 -5.40
N GLY A 77 8.89 11.38 -6.16
CA GLY A 77 8.68 10.05 -5.61
C GLY A 77 9.84 9.58 -4.72
N LEU A 78 11.09 9.78 -5.15
CA LEU A 78 12.27 9.46 -4.35
C LEU A 78 12.34 10.30 -3.07
N ILE A 79 12.04 11.60 -3.15
CA ILE A 79 12.00 12.50 -1.97
C ILE A 79 10.90 12.05 -1.00
N SER A 80 9.69 11.74 -1.48
CA SER A 80 8.58 11.26 -0.66
C SER A 80 8.88 9.92 0.00
N ILE A 81 9.47 8.97 -0.72
CA ILE A 81 9.90 7.68 -0.16
C ILE A 81 10.97 7.92 0.92
N SER A 82 11.94 8.80 0.65
CA SER A 82 13.00 9.11 1.61
C SER A 82 12.44 9.77 2.88
N ALA A 83 11.50 10.70 2.75
CA ALA A 83 10.82 11.36 3.87
C ALA A 83 10.03 10.36 4.72
N LEU A 84 9.26 9.47 4.06
CA LEU A 84 8.54 8.41 4.76
C LEU A 84 9.51 7.49 5.49
N VAL A 85 10.51 6.92 4.80
CA VAL A 85 11.51 6.03 5.41
C VAL A 85 12.23 6.70 6.58
N TYR A 86 12.53 7.99 6.48
CA TYR A 86 13.14 8.75 7.57
C TYR A 86 12.19 8.91 8.77
N SER A 87 10.90 9.21 8.54
CA SER A 87 9.85 9.23 9.57
C SER A 87 9.59 7.86 10.21
N LEU A 88 10.10 6.76 9.63
CA LEU A 88 10.00 5.41 10.20
C LEU A 88 11.23 4.98 11.00
N LEU A 89 12.38 5.56 10.66
CA LEU A 89 13.65 5.32 11.34
C LEU A 89 13.83 6.26 12.55
N GLN A 90 13.16 7.42 12.56
CA GLN A 90 13.01 8.30 13.72
C GLN A 90 11.88 7.85 14.64
#